data_AF-G2KS87-F1
#
_entry.id   AF-G2KS87-F1
#
_cell.length_a   1.000
_cell.length_b   1.000
_cell.length_c   1.000
_cell.angle_alpha   90.00
_cell.angle_beta   90.00
_cell.angle_gamma   90.00
#
_symmetry.space_group_name_H-M   'P 1'
#
loop_
_entity.id
_entity.type
_entity.pdbx_description
1 polymer ?
#
loop_
_entity_poly.entity_id
_entity_poly.type
_entity_poly.pdbx_seq_one_letter_code
_entity_poly.pdbx_strand_id
1 'polypeptide(L)'
;MKPVSLNHTMIQMSQRLDAYLDARDAEIRQEESGQDEERALRAVDSLLAHLHKQALDAEIHFKRLEKQRGAKDPMAQIAADMMDSAKSAYLTRLLEAREDDAVQAAVKAMLVRLDEEREAELAATKQKFWDRLNAFHLRMRRQMEAEQNTHDPFMAFMAMMMLNGVTANAQAYNPFDAIQKQRRRQRSFAAAFAEASFGPQPGGSMSVFAGS
;
A
#
# COMPACT_ATOMS: atom_id res chain seq x y z
N MET A 1 -5.71 -14.41 -38.04
CA MET A 1 -5.22 -14.01 -36.70
C MET A 1 -4.76 -12.56 -36.78
N LYS A 2 -5.35 -11.63 -36.02
CA LYS A 2 -4.94 -10.21 -36.05
C LYS A 2 -3.65 -10.05 -35.23
N PRO A 3 -2.60 -9.37 -35.73
CA PRO A 3 -1.38 -9.17 -34.98
C PRO A 3 -1.69 -8.31 -33.75
N VAL A 4 -1.41 -8.84 -32.56
CA VAL A 4 -1.54 -8.08 -31.32
C VAL A 4 -0.46 -7.02 -31.34
N SER A 5 -0.85 -5.74 -31.42
CA SER A 5 0.12 -4.65 -31.41
C SER A 5 0.95 -4.70 -30.13
N LEU A 6 2.25 -4.39 -30.23
CA LEU A 6 3.17 -4.33 -29.10
C LEU A 6 2.63 -3.46 -27.94
N ASN A 7 1.88 -2.39 -28.28
CA ASN A 7 1.22 -1.55 -27.28
C ASN A 7 0.15 -2.30 -26.48
N HIS A 8 -0.58 -3.25 -27.09
CA HIS A 8 -1.61 -4.01 -26.41
C HIS A 8 -1.03 -5.05 -25.44
N THR A 9 0.04 -5.76 -25.84
CA THR A 9 0.76 -6.67 -24.94
C THR A 9 1.42 -5.91 -23.80
N MET A 10 1.99 -4.73 -24.05
CA MET A 10 2.57 -3.90 -22.99
C MET A 10 1.52 -3.36 -22.01
N ILE A 11 0.36 -2.91 -22.51
CA ILE A 11 -0.76 -2.49 -21.64
C ILE A 11 -1.23 -3.67 -20.78
N GLN A 12 -1.38 -4.87 -21.36
CA GLN A 12 -1.76 -6.06 -20.59
C GLN A 12 -0.71 -6.48 -19.56
N MET A 13 0.58 -6.39 -19.87
CA MET A 13 1.64 -6.68 -18.92
C MET A 13 1.68 -5.66 -17.79
N SER A 14 1.47 -4.36 -18.08
CA SER A 14 1.40 -3.32 -17.04
C SER A 14 0.23 -3.54 -16.08
N GLN A 15 -0.96 -3.86 -16.61
CA GLN A 15 -2.15 -4.14 -15.79
C GLN A 15 -1.98 -5.39 -14.92
N ARG A 16 -1.28 -6.41 -15.42
CA ARG A 16 -0.97 -7.62 -14.65
C ARG A 16 0.07 -7.37 -13.56
N LEU A 17 1.07 -6.53 -13.83
CA LEU A 17 2.04 -6.11 -12.83
C LEU A 17 1.39 -5.28 -11.72
N ASP A 18 0.49 -4.35 -12.07
CA ASP A 18 -0.27 -3.56 -11.09
C ASP A 18 -1.09 -4.47 -10.16
N ALA A 19 -1.85 -5.42 -10.74
CA ALA A 19 -2.66 -6.35 -9.95
C ALA A 19 -1.81 -7.27 -9.05
N TYR A 20 -0.62 -7.69 -9.51
CA TYR A 20 0.28 -8.53 -8.72
C TYR A 20 0.93 -7.76 -7.56
N LEU A 21 1.33 -6.51 -7.80
CA LEU A 21 1.87 -5.64 -6.76
C LEU A 21 0.81 -5.30 -5.72
N ASP A 22 -0.41 -4.94 -6.13
CA ASP A 22 -1.49 -4.62 -5.21
C ASP A 22 -1.91 -5.84 -4.36
N ALA A 23 -1.92 -7.06 -4.93
CA ALA A 23 -2.22 -8.28 -4.20
C ALA A 23 -1.12 -8.63 -3.18
N ARG A 24 0.15 -8.50 -3.55
CA ARG A 24 1.28 -8.75 -2.65
C ARG A 24 1.34 -7.71 -1.53
N ASP A 25 1.04 -6.46 -1.83
CA ASP A 25 0.98 -5.39 -0.84
C ASP A 25 -0.15 -5.62 0.16
N ALA A 26 -1.30 -6.14 -0.28
CA ALA A 26 -2.41 -6.49 0.61
C ALA A 26 -2.10 -7.66 1.55
N GLU A 27 -1.33 -8.65 1.08
CA GLU A 27 -0.88 -9.80 1.88
C GLU A 27 0.12 -9.37 2.96
N ILE A 28 1.09 -8.52 2.61
CA ILE A 28 2.06 -7.96 3.57
C ILE A 28 1.34 -7.13 4.65
N ARG A 29 0.32 -6.35 4.28
CA ARG A 29 -0.48 -5.56 5.25
C ARG A 29 -1.18 -6.43 6.29
N GLN A 30 -1.69 -7.61 5.92
CA GLN A 30 -2.36 -8.49 6.87
C GLN A 30 -1.40 -9.07 7.91
N GLU A 31 -0.18 -9.46 7.51
CA GLU A 31 0.81 -10.02 8.43
C GLU A 31 1.44 -8.96 9.34
N GLU A 32 1.71 -7.76 8.81
CA GLU A 32 2.30 -6.66 9.60
C GLU A 32 1.30 -6.01 10.56
N SER A 33 0.01 -6.01 10.24
CA SER A 33 -1.04 -5.36 11.05
C SER A 33 -1.08 -5.85 12.50
N GLY A 34 -0.83 -7.14 12.76
CA GLY A 34 -0.85 -7.68 14.12
C GLY A 34 0.37 -7.27 14.96
N GLN A 35 1.53 -7.12 14.32
CA GLN A 35 2.76 -6.68 14.98
C GLN A 35 2.77 -5.16 15.20
N ASP A 36 2.20 -4.41 14.25
CA ASP A 36 2.07 -2.97 14.31
C ASP A 36 1.08 -2.55 15.40
N GLU A 37 -0.03 -3.29 15.58
CA GLU A 37 -0.98 -3.06 16.68
C GLU A 37 -0.32 -3.23 18.06
N GLU A 38 0.38 -4.34 18.31
CA GLU A 38 1.07 -4.59 19.59
C GLU A 38 2.17 -3.55 19.84
N ARG A 39 2.88 -3.14 18.79
CA ARG A 39 3.89 -2.07 18.88
C ARG A 39 3.26 -0.72 19.21
N ALA A 40 2.14 -0.37 18.58
CA ALA A 40 1.40 0.85 18.86
C ALA A 40 0.82 0.84 20.29
N LEU A 41 0.29 -0.31 20.75
CA LEU A 41 -0.18 -0.49 22.12
C LEU A 41 0.93 -0.22 23.14
N ARG A 42 2.14 -0.74 22.92
CA ARG A 42 3.30 -0.44 23.78
C ARG A 42 3.75 1.02 23.69
N ALA A 43 3.53 1.70 22.57
CA ALA A 43 3.88 3.11 22.44
C ALA A 43 2.92 4.02 23.22
N VAL A 44 1.64 3.62 23.32
CA VAL A 44 0.58 4.37 24.04
C VAL A 44 0.56 4.01 25.52
N ASP A 45 0.66 2.73 25.88
CA ASP A 45 0.64 2.26 27.27
C ASP A 45 2.05 2.04 27.81
N SER A 46 2.49 2.99 28.66
CA SER A 46 3.82 2.94 29.29
C SER A 46 4.02 1.76 30.24
N LEU A 47 2.95 1.27 30.89
CA LEU A 47 3.02 0.10 31.76
C LEU A 47 3.23 -1.15 30.92
N LEU A 48 2.49 -1.29 29.83
CA LEU A 48 2.65 -2.39 28.88
C LEU A 48 4.07 -2.43 28.29
N ALA A 49 4.65 -1.27 27.95
CA ALA A 49 6.04 -1.17 27.52
C ALA A 49 7.03 -1.65 28.59
N HIS A 50 6.79 -1.30 29.85
CA HIS A 50 7.63 -1.72 30.96
C HIS A 50 7.55 -3.24 31.19
N LEU A 51 6.34 -3.80 31.19
CA LEU A 51 6.11 -5.25 31.34
C LEU A 51 6.74 -6.04 30.19
N HIS A 52 6.64 -5.54 28.96
CA HIS A 52 7.31 -6.13 27.81
C HIS A 52 8.83 -6.22 28.03
N LYS A 53 9.44 -5.13 28.51
CA LYS A 53 10.88 -5.11 28.84
C LYS A 53 11.21 -6.12 29.94
N GLN A 54 10.41 -6.18 31.01
CA GLN A 54 10.61 -7.14 32.10
C GLN A 54 10.52 -8.60 31.62
N ALA A 55 9.58 -8.90 30.73
CA ALA A 55 9.45 -10.24 30.13
C ALA A 55 10.68 -10.61 29.29
N LEU A 56 11.22 -9.67 28.50
CA LEU A 56 12.44 -9.88 27.73
C LEU A 56 13.67 -10.06 28.63
N ASP A 57 13.81 -9.24 29.67
CA ASP A 57 14.92 -9.32 30.62
C ASP A 57 14.88 -10.67 31.37
N ALA A 58 13.70 -11.13 31.78
CA ALA A 58 13.51 -12.43 32.43
C ALA A 58 13.83 -13.60 31.48
N GLU A 59 13.44 -13.51 30.20
CA GLU A 59 13.77 -14.53 29.20
C GLU A 59 15.29 -14.60 28.94
N ILE A 60 15.96 -13.45 28.83
CA ILE A 60 17.42 -13.40 28.69
C ILE A 60 18.09 -14.02 29.92
N HIS A 61 17.60 -13.71 31.11
CA HIS A 61 18.13 -14.25 32.36
C HIS A 61 17.96 -15.77 32.44
N PHE A 62 16.77 -16.29 32.10
CA PHE A 62 16.51 -17.73 32.04
C PHE A 62 17.43 -18.43 31.03
N LYS A 63 17.49 -17.97 29.77
CA LYS A 63 18.35 -18.56 28.73
C LYS A 63 19.83 -18.54 29.11
N ARG A 64 20.27 -17.48 29.80
CA ARG A 64 21.65 -17.38 30.30
C ARG A 64 21.93 -18.45 31.35
N LEU A 65 21.04 -18.63 32.33
CA LEU A 65 21.20 -19.62 33.39
C LEU A 65 21.09 -21.05 32.86
N GLU A 66 20.14 -21.31 31.98
CA GLU A 66 19.97 -22.61 31.33
C GLU A 66 21.26 -23.02 30.58
N LYS A 67 21.87 -22.08 29.85
CA LYS A 67 23.13 -22.34 29.13
C LYS A 67 24.33 -22.55 30.06
N GLN A 68 24.39 -21.83 31.19
CA GLN A 68 25.54 -21.87 32.10
C GLN A 68 25.51 -23.06 33.07
N ARG A 69 24.32 -23.44 33.55
CA ARG A 69 24.15 -24.39 34.65
C ARG A 69 23.33 -25.62 34.28
N GLY A 70 22.68 -25.60 33.12
CA GLY A 70 21.80 -26.65 32.64
C GLY A 70 20.37 -26.49 33.14
N ALA A 71 19.42 -27.06 32.39
CA ALA A 71 17.98 -26.93 32.65
C ALA A 71 17.50 -27.55 33.98
N LYS A 72 18.33 -28.37 34.65
CA LYS A 72 17.99 -29.01 35.93
C LYS A 72 18.53 -28.24 37.15
N ASP A 73 19.21 -27.11 36.95
CA ASP A 73 19.66 -26.27 38.06
C ASP A 73 18.46 -25.59 38.74
N PRO A 74 18.35 -25.60 40.08
CA PRO A 74 17.25 -24.96 40.79
C PRO A 74 17.11 -23.46 40.47
N MET A 75 18.21 -22.75 40.18
CA MET A 75 18.13 -21.34 39.81
C MET A 75 17.59 -21.15 38.39
N ALA A 76 17.86 -22.08 37.48
CA ALA A 76 17.26 -22.06 36.15
C ALA A 76 15.74 -22.31 36.20
N GLN A 77 15.28 -23.18 37.12
CA GLN A 77 13.85 -23.40 37.35
C GLN A 77 13.15 -22.16 37.90
N ILE A 78 13.72 -21.52 38.92
CA ILE A 78 13.18 -20.26 39.45
C ILE A 78 13.16 -19.17 38.36
N ALA A 79 14.21 -19.09 37.54
CA ALA A 79 14.25 -18.14 36.43
C ALA A 79 13.19 -18.44 35.35
N ALA A 80 12.84 -19.71 35.13
CA ALA A 80 11.75 -20.09 34.26
C ALA A 80 10.40 -19.60 34.81
N ASP A 81 10.12 -19.85 36.10
CA ASP A 81 8.89 -19.39 36.75
C ASP A 81 8.76 -17.86 36.74
N MET A 82 9.88 -17.15 36.92
CA MET A 82 9.93 -15.69 36.80
C MET A 82 9.63 -15.22 35.38
N MET A 83 10.17 -15.89 34.36
CA MET A 83 9.88 -15.59 32.96
C MET A 83 8.40 -15.79 32.66
N ASP A 84 7.82 -16.91 33.10
CA ASP A 84 6.40 -17.22 32.88
C ASP A 84 5.50 -16.21 33.58
N SER A 85 5.82 -15.85 34.83
CA SER A 85 5.08 -14.81 35.56
C SER A 85 5.13 -13.45 34.86
N ALA A 86 6.31 -13.04 34.36
CA ALA A 86 6.46 -11.78 33.64
C ALA A 86 5.70 -11.80 32.30
N LYS A 87 5.72 -12.94 31.58
CA LYS A 87 4.96 -13.13 30.34
C LYS A 87 3.45 -13.08 30.59
N SER A 88 2.96 -13.75 31.64
CA SER A 88 1.55 -13.69 32.00
C SER A 88 1.12 -12.27 32.35
N ALA A 89 1.90 -11.53 33.14
CA ALA A 89 1.59 -10.13 33.46
C ALA A 89 1.53 -9.25 32.21
N TYR A 90 2.48 -9.41 31.28
CA TYR A 90 2.49 -8.71 29.99
C TYR A 90 1.24 -9.02 29.16
N LEU A 91 0.92 -10.31 28.99
CA LEU A 91 -0.21 -10.74 28.18
C LEU A 91 -1.55 -10.28 28.77
N THR A 92 -1.71 -10.34 30.09
CA THR A 92 -2.90 -9.82 30.76
C THR A 92 -3.07 -8.33 30.49
N ARG A 93 -2.01 -7.53 30.67
CA ARG A 93 -2.08 -6.09 30.40
C ARG A 93 -2.34 -5.79 28.93
N LEU A 94 -1.81 -6.62 28.02
CA LEU A 94 -2.06 -6.49 26.58
C LEU A 94 -3.55 -6.69 26.25
N LEU A 95 -4.20 -7.67 26.88
CA LEU A 95 -5.63 -7.91 26.73
C LEU A 95 -6.45 -6.74 27.30
N GLU A 96 -6.11 -6.25 28.49
CA GLU A 96 -6.77 -5.07 29.08
C GLU A 96 -6.64 -3.84 28.17
N ALA A 97 -5.46 -3.59 27.61
CA ALA A 97 -5.23 -2.47 26.69
C ALA A 97 -5.98 -2.63 25.35
N ARG A 98 -6.35 -3.86 24.97
CA ARG A 98 -7.22 -4.15 23.83
C ARG A 98 -8.70 -3.85 24.10
N GLU A 99 -9.10 -3.98 25.36
CA GLU A 99 -10.47 -3.72 25.81
C GLU A 99 -10.70 -2.25 26.21
N ASP A 100 -9.63 -1.47 26.45
CA ASP A 100 -9.72 -0.05 26.78
C ASP A 100 -9.95 0.82 25.54
N ASP A 101 -11.17 1.35 25.40
CA ASP A 101 -11.59 2.21 24.29
C ASP A 101 -10.71 3.47 24.10
N ALA A 102 -10.21 4.05 25.19
CA ALA A 102 -9.39 5.26 25.11
C ALA A 102 -8.00 4.94 24.55
N VAL A 103 -7.40 3.82 24.99
CA VAL A 103 -6.13 3.32 24.45
C VAL A 103 -6.31 2.92 22.99
N GLN A 104 -7.38 2.21 22.65
CA GLN A 104 -7.69 1.81 21.28
C GLN A 104 -7.88 2.99 20.33
N ALA A 105 -8.52 4.07 20.78
CA ALA A 105 -8.66 5.28 19.98
C ALA A 105 -7.29 5.91 19.64
N ALA A 106 -6.38 5.97 20.63
CA ALA A 106 -5.02 6.47 20.43
C ALA A 106 -4.19 5.57 19.49
N VAL A 107 -4.30 4.24 19.65
CA VAL A 107 -3.64 3.26 18.77
C VAL A 107 -4.11 3.39 17.32
N LYS A 108 -5.43 3.48 17.10
CA LYS A 108 -6.00 3.68 15.76
C LYS A 108 -5.48 4.97 15.12
N ALA A 109 -5.42 6.07 15.86
CA ALA A 109 -4.88 7.32 15.36
C ALA A 109 -3.39 7.22 14.98
N MET A 110 -2.61 6.43 15.71
CA MET A 110 -1.21 6.17 15.40
C MET A 110 -1.05 5.29 14.15
N LEU A 111 -1.85 4.23 14.02
CA LEU A 111 -1.82 3.32 12.87
C LEU A 111 -2.24 4.04 11.57
N VAL A 112 -3.28 4.87 11.61
CA VAL A 112 -3.71 5.67 10.45
C VAL A 112 -2.57 6.54 9.93
N ARG A 113 -1.79 7.18 10.82
CA ARG A 113 -0.63 7.99 10.42
C ARG A 113 0.47 7.15 9.77
N LEU A 114 0.75 5.96 10.32
CA LEU A 114 1.74 5.05 9.75
C LEU A 114 1.31 4.54 8.37
N ASP A 115 0.02 4.27 8.18
CA ASP A 115 -0.53 3.86 6.89
C ASP A 115 -0.45 5.01 5.87
N GLU A 116 -0.77 6.25 6.26
CA GLU A 116 -0.61 7.43 5.41
C GLU A 116 0.86 7.63 4.95
N GLU A 117 1.81 7.48 5.87
CA GLU A 117 3.25 7.56 5.56
C GLU A 117 3.69 6.45 4.60
N ARG A 118 3.26 5.21 4.84
CA ARG A 118 3.55 4.06 3.98
C ARG A 118 2.94 4.22 2.58
N GLU A 119 1.70 4.69 2.49
CA GLU A 119 1.05 4.95 1.21
C GLU A 119 1.79 6.03 0.40
N ALA A 120 2.29 7.07 1.07
CA ALA A 120 3.10 8.10 0.42
C ALA A 120 4.43 7.53 -0.14
N GLU A 121 5.10 6.65 0.61
CA GLU A 121 6.32 5.97 0.15
C GLU A 121 6.05 5.03 -1.04
N LEU A 122 4.96 4.27 -0.98
CA LEU A 122 4.52 3.41 -2.08
C LEU A 122 4.15 4.24 -3.32
N ALA A 123 3.45 5.36 -3.16
CA ALA A 123 3.16 6.26 -4.26
C ALA A 123 4.45 6.81 -4.90
N ALA A 124 5.43 7.20 -4.09
CA ALA A 124 6.71 7.71 -4.58
C ALA A 124 7.52 6.63 -5.32
N THR A 125 7.51 5.38 -4.85
CA THR A 125 8.20 4.27 -5.53
C THR A 125 7.50 3.88 -6.84
N LYS A 126 6.17 3.78 -6.84
CA LYS A 126 5.37 3.56 -8.06
C LYS A 126 5.64 4.67 -9.08
N GLN A 127 5.68 5.94 -8.65
CA GLN A 127 5.98 7.07 -9.53
C GLN A 127 7.37 6.96 -10.16
N LYS A 128 8.42 6.67 -9.36
CA LYS A 128 9.78 6.44 -9.88
C LYS A 128 9.85 5.29 -10.88
N PHE A 129 9.09 4.22 -10.66
CA PHE A 129 9.00 3.11 -11.59
C PHE A 129 8.38 3.55 -12.93
N TRP A 130 7.25 4.27 -12.88
CA TRP A 130 6.60 4.81 -14.08
C TRP A 130 7.49 5.79 -14.84
N ASP A 131 8.23 6.65 -14.14
CA ASP A 131 9.18 7.58 -14.76
C ASP A 131 10.28 6.83 -15.53
N ARG A 132 10.81 5.74 -14.95
CA ARG A 132 11.79 4.88 -15.64
C ARG A 132 11.20 4.19 -16.87
N LEU A 133 9.96 3.72 -16.77
CA LEU A 133 9.26 3.05 -17.86
C LEU A 133 8.97 4.03 -19.01
N ASN A 134 8.53 5.24 -18.69
CA ASN A 134 8.34 6.33 -19.66
C ASN A 134 9.66 6.72 -20.33
N ALA A 135 10.75 6.83 -19.57
CA ALA A 135 12.08 7.11 -20.12
C ALA A 135 12.56 5.97 -21.06
N PHE A 136 12.31 4.71 -20.70
CA PHE A 136 12.59 3.56 -21.56
C PHE A 136 11.79 3.62 -22.87
N HIS A 137 10.49 3.91 -22.81
CA HIS A 137 9.65 4.08 -24.00
C HIS A 137 10.14 5.19 -24.92
N LEU A 138 10.51 6.33 -24.35
CA LEU A 138 11.04 7.45 -25.13
C LEU A 138 12.35 7.08 -25.84
N ARG A 139 13.21 6.30 -25.18
CA ARG A 139 14.46 5.79 -25.77
C ARG A 139 14.18 4.79 -26.90
N MET A 140 13.26 3.85 -26.71
CA MET A 140 12.85 2.90 -27.76
C MET A 140 12.25 3.61 -28.98
N ARG A 141 11.41 4.63 -28.76
CA ARG A 141 10.83 5.43 -29.85
C ARG A 141 11.91 6.18 -30.64
N ARG A 142 12.88 6.78 -29.95
CA ARG A 142 14.03 7.44 -30.61
C ARG A 142 14.90 6.46 -31.41
N GLN A 143 15.06 5.22 -30.94
CA GLN A 143 15.77 4.18 -31.70
C GLN A 143 15.00 3.78 -32.96
N MET A 144 13.69 3.57 -32.86
CA MET A 144 12.84 3.28 -34.02
C MET A 144 12.83 4.42 -35.05
N GLU A 145 12.79 5.69 -34.59
CA GLU A 145 12.88 6.87 -35.46
C GLU A 145 14.28 6.98 -36.11
N ALA A 146 15.35 6.57 -35.41
CA ALA A 146 16.71 6.52 -35.97
C ALA A 146 16.88 5.38 -36.99
N GLU A 147 16.23 4.23 -36.78
CA GLU A 147 16.23 3.10 -37.72
C GLU A 147 15.33 3.35 -38.95
N GLN A 148 14.25 4.11 -38.81
CA GLN A 148 13.43 4.55 -39.95
C GLN A 148 14.17 5.53 -40.86
N ASN A 149 15.03 6.38 -40.31
CA ASN A 149 15.85 7.31 -41.10
C ASN A 149 17.03 6.64 -41.83
N THR A 150 17.37 5.38 -41.53
CA THR A 150 18.40 4.61 -42.23
C THR A 150 17.84 3.62 -43.26
N HIS A 151 16.51 3.47 -43.36
CA HIS A 151 15.89 2.59 -44.34
C HIS A 151 15.52 3.34 -45.62
N ASP A 152 15.98 2.79 -46.74
CA ASP A 152 15.77 3.24 -48.12
C ASP A 152 14.34 3.78 -48.34
N PRO A 153 14.14 5.04 -48.80
CA PRO A 153 12.82 5.68 -48.93
C PRO A 153 11.81 4.86 -49.75
N PHE A 154 12.28 3.97 -50.62
CA PHE A 154 11.46 3.01 -51.36
C PHE A 154 10.81 1.94 -50.46
N MET A 155 11.52 1.41 -49.47
CA MET A 155 10.98 0.43 -48.52
C MET A 155 10.04 1.07 -47.52
N ALA A 156 10.32 2.32 -47.13
CA ALA A 156 9.39 3.13 -46.33
C ALA A 156 8.09 3.43 -47.10
N PHE A 157 8.17 3.74 -48.39
CA PHE A 157 7.00 3.95 -49.26
C PHE A 157 6.17 2.66 -49.45
N MET A 158 6.81 1.51 -49.65
CA MET A 158 6.14 0.21 -49.76
C MET A 158 5.47 -0.22 -48.45
N ALA A 159 6.12 -0.01 -47.30
CA ALA A 159 5.53 -0.26 -45.99
C ALA A 159 4.35 0.69 -45.72
N MET A 160 4.44 1.95 -46.15
CA MET A 160 3.37 2.95 -46.02
C MET A 160 2.17 2.64 -46.93
N MET A 161 2.36 2.13 -48.16
CA MET A 161 1.26 1.65 -49.02
C MET A 161 0.57 0.40 -48.45
N MET A 162 1.32 -0.50 -47.81
CA MET A 162 0.77 -1.70 -47.15
C MET A 162 -0.01 -1.36 -45.86
N LEU A 163 0.33 -0.25 -45.20
CA LEU A 163 -0.39 0.27 -44.02
C LEU A 163 -1.59 1.16 -44.38
N ASN A 164 -1.50 1.93 -45.48
CA ASN A 164 -2.57 2.83 -45.94
C ASN A 164 -3.70 2.12 -46.70
N GLY A 165 -3.54 0.84 -47.06
CA GLY A 165 -4.64 0.02 -47.59
C GLY A 165 -5.69 -0.40 -46.55
N VAL A 166 -5.48 -0.13 -45.25
CA VAL A 166 -6.36 -0.63 -44.17
C VAL A 166 -6.96 0.45 -43.28
N THR A 167 -6.54 1.73 -43.32
CA THR A 167 -7.13 2.74 -42.42
C THR A 167 -7.25 4.15 -43.03
N ALA A 168 -8.08 4.28 -44.06
CA ALA A 168 -8.71 5.57 -44.37
C ALA A 168 -9.83 5.86 -43.34
N ASN A 169 -9.44 6.19 -42.10
CA ASN A 169 -10.21 6.91 -41.07
C ASN A 169 -9.51 6.78 -39.72
N ALA A 170 -8.39 7.47 -39.53
CA ALA A 170 -7.83 7.70 -38.21
C ALA A 170 -7.65 9.20 -38.02
N GLN A 171 -8.76 9.89 -37.74
CA GLN A 171 -8.68 11.13 -36.98
C GLN A 171 -7.93 10.84 -35.68
N ALA A 172 -7.01 11.73 -35.30
CA ALA A 172 -6.17 11.64 -34.12
C ALA A 172 -7.02 11.40 -32.86
N TYR A 173 -7.18 10.13 -32.48
CA TYR A 173 -7.89 9.73 -31.27
C TYR A 173 -6.85 9.47 -30.18
N ASN A 174 -6.73 10.40 -29.24
CA ASN A 174 -5.94 10.21 -28.03
C ASN A 174 -6.75 9.34 -27.06
N PRO A 175 -6.34 8.07 -26.77
CA PRO A 175 -7.10 7.19 -25.89
C PRO A 175 -7.15 7.69 -24.43
N PHE A 176 -6.24 8.59 -24.05
CA PHE A 176 -6.20 9.22 -22.73
C PHE A 176 -7.35 10.20 -22.49
N ASP A 177 -7.87 10.87 -23.53
CA ASP A 177 -9.00 11.79 -23.41
C ASP A 177 -10.32 11.05 -23.12
N ALA A 178 -10.47 9.86 -23.69
CA ALA A 178 -11.64 9.00 -23.46
C ALA A 178 -11.63 8.42 -22.03
N ILE A 179 -10.47 7.98 -21.56
CA ILE A 179 -10.31 7.38 -20.22
C ILE A 179 -10.44 8.45 -19.12
N GLN A 180 -9.91 9.67 -19.33
CA GLN A 180 -10.10 10.77 -18.39
C GLN A 180 -11.56 11.29 -18.38
N LYS A 181 -12.22 11.37 -19.54
CA LYS A 181 -13.67 11.69 -19.61
C LYS A 181 -14.51 10.60 -18.93
N GLN A 182 -14.14 9.33 -19.04
CA GLN A 182 -14.83 8.22 -18.36
C GLN A 182 -14.65 8.27 -16.84
N ARG A 183 -13.45 8.61 -16.33
CA ARG A 183 -13.22 8.83 -14.89
C ARG A 183 -13.98 10.06 -14.34
N ARG A 184 -14.07 11.17 -15.10
CA ARG A 184 -14.89 12.33 -14.69
C ARG A 184 -16.39 12.01 -14.67
N ARG A 185 -16.88 11.18 -15.61
CA ARG A 185 -18.27 10.70 -15.62
C ARG A 185 -18.55 9.75 -14.45
N GLN A 186 -17.63 8.84 -14.11
CA GLN A 186 -17.79 7.95 -12.95
C GLN A 186 -17.78 8.70 -11.62
N ARG A 187 -16.98 9.77 -11.48
CA ARG A 187 -17.00 10.63 -10.28
C ARG A 187 -18.28 11.45 -10.15
N SER A 188 -18.86 11.93 -11.25
CA SER A 188 -20.16 12.62 -11.22
C SER A 188 -21.33 11.67 -10.99
N PHE A 189 -21.27 10.43 -11.48
CA PHE A 189 -22.25 9.39 -11.15
C PHE A 189 -22.14 8.94 -9.70
N ALA A 190 -20.94 8.77 -9.14
CA ALA A 190 -20.77 8.44 -7.72
C ALA A 190 -21.24 9.58 -6.80
N ALA A 191 -21.00 10.85 -7.18
CA ALA A 191 -21.50 12.02 -6.46
C ALA A 191 -23.03 12.16 -6.55
N ALA A 192 -23.62 11.99 -7.74
CA ALA A 192 -25.08 12.03 -7.94
C ALA A 192 -25.80 10.81 -7.34
N PHE A 193 -25.16 9.65 -7.28
CA PHE A 193 -25.69 8.47 -6.60
C PHE A 193 -25.59 8.64 -5.08
N ALA A 194 -24.53 9.25 -4.54
CA ALA A 194 -24.47 9.61 -3.13
C ALA A 194 -25.55 10.65 -2.74
N GLU A 195 -25.85 11.61 -3.62
CA GLU A 195 -26.89 12.63 -3.43
C GLU A 195 -28.33 12.09 -3.61
N ALA A 196 -28.52 11.01 -4.39
CA ALA A 196 -29.81 10.34 -4.58
C ALA A 196 -30.07 9.17 -3.61
N SER A 197 -29.02 8.53 -3.08
CA SER A 197 -29.11 7.41 -2.11
C SER A 197 -29.23 7.90 -0.67
N PHE A 198 -28.72 9.10 -0.40
CA PHE A 198 -28.89 9.81 0.85
C PHE A 198 -29.54 11.14 0.49
N GLY A 199 -30.86 11.22 0.66
CA GLY A 199 -31.59 12.48 0.49
C GLY A 199 -30.96 13.62 1.30
N PRO A 200 -31.32 14.88 1.02
CA PRO A 200 -30.70 16.03 1.66
C PRO A 200 -30.78 15.88 3.19
N GLN A 201 -29.62 15.76 3.85
CA GLN A 201 -29.60 15.94 5.29
C GLN A 201 -30.04 17.39 5.57
N PRO A 202 -31.09 17.59 6.38
CA PRO A 202 -31.51 18.93 6.73
C PRO A 202 -30.51 19.52 7.73
N GLY A 203 -30.00 20.71 7.41
CA GLY A 203 -29.66 21.72 8.40
C GLY A 203 -28.42 21.44 9.26
N GLY A 204 -27.28 21.94 8.81
CA GLY A 204 -26.08 22.10 9.65
C GLY A 204 -25.38 23.44 9.41
N SER A 205 -26.11 24.49 9.05
CA SER A 205 -25.61 25.87 9.08
C SER A 205 -26.49 26.70 10.01
N MET A 206 -25.91 27.17 11.11
CA MET A 206 -26.09 28.49 11.75
C MET A 206 -25.25 28.44 13.03
N SER A 207 -24.03 28.95 13.00
CA SER A 207 -23.70 30.37 13.25
C SER A 207 -23.91 30.78 14.71
N VAL A 208 -22.78 31.04 15.37
CA VAL A 208 -22.53 32.19 16.25
C VAL A 208 -23.54 32.42 17.39
N PHE A 209 -23.19 31.96 18.58
CA PHE A 209 -23.72 32.53 19.82
C PHE A 209 -22.72 33.58 20.33
N ALA A 210 -22.98 34.84 19.96
CA ALA A 210 -22.44 36.02 20.61
C ALA A 210 -23.41 36.41 21.72
N GLY A 211 -22.89 36.73 22.91
CA GLY A 211 -23.68 36.97 24.09
C GLY A 211 -24.33 38.34 24.19
N SER A 212 -25.29 38.42 25.11
CA SER A 212 -25.55 39.50 26.07
C SER A 212 -26.65 39.04 27.01
#